data_AF-A0A5K7ZLS5-F1
#
_entry.id   AF-A0A5K7ZLS5-F1
#
_cell.length_a   1.000
_cell.length_b   1.000
_cell.length_c   1.000
_cell.angle_alpha   90.00
_cell.angle_beta   90.00
_cell.angle_gamma   90.00
#
_symmetry.space_group_name_H-M   'P 1'
#
loop_
_entity.id
_entity.type
_entity.pdbx_description
1 polymer ?
#
loop_
_entity_poly.entity_id
_entity_poly.type
_entity_poly.pdbx_seq_one_letter_code
_entity_poly.pdbx_strand_id
1 'polypeptide(L)'
;MDQKEMVKQVLDFNHATFNNSFNALVLLQDQFERVAQTVLSQTGWLPEEGHEAINEWVNNYKAGRDQFKTYVDDNYTNMETFFAG
;
A
#
# COMPACT_ATOMS: atom_id res chain seq x y z
N MET A 1 -13.44 -16.91 -26.89
CA MET A 1 -12.22 -16.42 -26.23
C MET A 1 -11.35 -17.62 -25.93
N ASP A 2 -10.07 -17.54 -26.24
CA ASP A 2 -9.11 -18.55 -25.82
C ASP A 2 -9.05 -18.57 -24.28
N GLN A 3 -8.84 -19.74 -23.68
CA GLN A 3 -8.71 -19.90 -22.23
C GLN A 3 -7.58 -19.01 -21.68
N LYS A 4 -6.47 -18.87 -22.43
CA LYS A 4 -5.37 -17.96 -22.07
C LYS A 4 -5.82 -16.50 -22.01
N GLU A 5 -6.66 -16.07 -22.96
CA GLU A 5 -7.17 -14.71 -23.05
C GLU A 5 -8.14 -14.38 -21.91
N MET A 6 -8.99 -15.35 -21.50
CA MET A 6 -9.84 -15.19 -20.32
C MET A 6 -9.02 -15.10 -19.02
N VAL A 7 -7.98 -15.93 -18.87
CA VAL A 7 -7.10 -15.88 -17.70
C VAL A 7 -6.40 -14.52 -17.61
N LYS A 8 -5.88 -14.01 -18.74
CA LYS A 8 -5.27 -12.67 -18.78
C LYS A 8 -6.25 -11.58 -18.33
N GLN A 9 -7.47 -11.56 -18.89
CA GLN A 9 -8.47 -10.55 -18.51
C GLN A 9 -8.81 -10.57 -17.02
N VAL A 10 -8.90 -11.77 -16.41
CA VAL A 10 -9.15 -11.92 -14.98
C VAL A 10 -7.97 -11.42 -14.14
N LEU A 11 -6.72 -11.71 -14.55
CA LEU A 11 -5.52 -11.22 -13.87
C LEU A 11 -5.42 -9.69 -13.96
N ASP A 12 -5.59 -9.13 -15.16
CA ASP A 12 -5.55 -7.69 -15.41
C ASP A 12 -6.62 -6.96 -14.56
N PHE A 13 -7.84 -7.51 -14.50
CA PHE A 13 -8.94 -6.95 -13.68
C PHE A 13 -8.62 -6.98 -12.18
N ASN A 14 -8.12 -8.11 -11.67
CA ASN A 14 -7.79 -8.25 -10.25
C ASN A 14 -6.62 -7.32 -9.87
N HIS A 15 -5.59 -7.22 -10.71
CA HIS A 15 -4.47 -6.31 -10.48
C HIS A 15 -4.90 -4.86 -10.47
N ALA A 16 -5.72 -4.43 -11.44
CA ALA A 16 -6.27 -3.08 -11.47
C ALA A 16 -7.14 -2.77 -10.24
N THR A 17 -7.98 -3.72 -9.82
CA THR A 17 -8.83 -3.58 -8.62
C THR A 17 -7.99 -3.44 -7.36
N PHE A 18 -6.94 -4.26 -7.23
CA PHE A 18 -5.98 -4.17 -6.15
C PHE A 18 -5.28 -2.81 -6.13
N ASN A 19 -4.74 -2.36 -7.27
CA ASN A 19 -4.04 -1.07 -7.39
C ASN A 19 -4.93 0.11 -6.98
N ASN A 20 -6.17 0.14 -7.45
CA ASN A 20 -7.12 1.18 -7.11
C ASN A 20 -7.44 1.18 -5.60
N SER A 21 -7.69 0.01 -5.03
CA SER A 21 -8.01 -0.14 -3.61
C SER A 21 -6.82 0.22 -2.73
N PHE A 22 -5.61 -0.22 -3.10
CA PHE A 22 -4.37 0.09 -2.42
C PHE A 22 -4.09 1.60 -2.43
N ASN A 23 -4.21 2.25 -3.58
CA ASN A 23 -4.01 3.70 -3.70
C ASN A 23 -5.02 4.50 -2.86
N ALA A 24 -6.29 4.06 -2.81
CA ALA A 24 -7.30 4.67 -1.95
C ALA A 24 -6.94 4.53 -0.46
N LEU A 25 -6.46 3.36 -0.04
CA LEU A 25 -6.00 3.13 1.34
C LEU A 25 -4.78 3.98 1.68
N VAL A 26 -3.80 4.07 0.79
CA VAL A 26 -2.62 4.95 0.95
C VAL A 26 -3.04 6.39 1.17
N LEU A 27 -3.94 6.91 0.32
CA LEU A 27 -4.43 8.29 0.44
C LEU A 27 -5.15 8.53 1.77
N LEU A 28 -6.00 7.60 2.21
CA LEU A 28 -6.69 7.70 3.51
C LEU A 28 -5.71 7.69 4.68
N GLN A 29 -4.69 6.82 4.63
CA GLN A 29 -3.66 6.74 5.65
C GLN A 29 -2.83 8.02 5.72
N ASP A 30 -2.41 8.55 4.57
CA ASP A 30 -1.61 9.78 4.49
C ASP A 30 -2.41 10.98 5.04
N GLN A 31 -3.72 11.03 4.76
CA GLN A 31 -4.61 12.04 5.32
C GLN A 31 -4.76 11.89 6.84
N PHE A 32 -4.94 10.67 7.33
CA PHE A 32 -5.04 10.39 8.77
C PHE A 32 -3.76 10.75 9.51
N GLU A 33 -2.60 10.39 8.96
CA GLU A 33 -1.29 10.75 9.50
C GLU A 33 -1.12 12.26 9.61
N ARG A 34 -1.50 13.01 8.57
CA ARG A 34 -1.42 14.48 8.61
C ARG A 34 -2.25 15.08 9.74
N VAL A 35 -3.47 14.55 9.95
CA VAL A 35 -4.33 14.97 11.05
C VAL A 35 -3.70 14.58 12.39
N ALA A 36 -3.20 13.36 12.52
CA ALA A 36 -2.54 12.87 13.72
C ALA A 36 -1.30 13.70 14.08
N GLN A 37 -0.43 14.01 13.11
CA GLN A 37 0.73 14.89 13.30
C GLN A 37 0.33 16.29 13.78
N THR A 38 -0.75 16.83 13.23
CA THR A 38 -1.29 18.14 13.65
C THR A 38 -1.74 18.09 15.11
N VAL A 39 -2.43 17.02 15.52
CA VAL A 39 -2.84 16.83 16.93
C VAL A 39 -1.63 16.66 17.83
N LEU A 40 -0.69 15.78 17.47
CA LEU A 40 0.50 15.49 18.27
C LEU A 40 1.36 16.74 18.49
N SER A 41 1.57 17.56 17.46
CA SER A 41 2.35 18.81 17.58
C SER A 41 1.69 19.87 18.47
N GLN A 42 0.38 19.80 18.69
CA GLN A 42 -0.36 20.73 19.54
C GLN A 42 -0.49 20.25 20.99
N THR A 43 -0.13 19.00 21.27
CA THR A 43 -0.26 18.41 22.59
C THR A 43 1.01 18.54 23.42
N GLY A 44 0.93 19.22 24.56
CA GLY A 44 2.05 19.35 25.51
C GLY A 44 2.26 18.15 26.45
N TRP A 45 1.52 17.05 26.28
CA TRP A 45 1.57 15.89 27.16
C TRP A 45 2.50 14.77 26.68
N LEU A 46 2.97 14.83 25.43
CA LEU A 46 3.83 13.80 24.85
C LEU A 46 5.31 14.22 24.95
N PRO A 47 6.17 13.42 25.62
CA PRO A 47 7.62 13.63 25.60
C PRO A 47 8.24 13.43 24.22
N GLU A 48 9.43 13.96 23.99
CA GLU A 48 10.17 13.89 22.72
C GLU A 48 10.39 12.44 22.25
N GLU A 49 10.70 11.53 23.17
CA GLU A 49 10.88 10.10 22.86
C GLU A 49 9.59 9.46 22.33
N GLY A 50 8.43 9.91 22.84
CA GLY A 50 7.12 9.47 22.35
C GLY A 50 6.84 9.96 20.93
N HIS A 51 7.25 11.19 20.62
CA HIS A 51 7.16 11.72 19.25
C HIS A 51 8.02 10.93 18.27
N GLU A 52 9.26 10.61 18.66
CA GLU A 52 10.18 9.84 17.83
C GLU A 52 9.65 8.42 17.57
N ALA A 53 9.17 7.73 18.61
CA ALA A 53 8.59 6.39 18.48
C ALA A 53 7.38 6.35 17.54
N ILE A 54 6.50 7.35 17.57
CA ILE A 54 5.36 7.45 16.65
C ILE A 54 5.84 7.67 15.21
N ASN A 55 6.81 8.56 15.00
CA ASN A 55 7.36 8.82 13.66
C ASN A 55 8.03 7.58 13.08
N GLU A 56 8.81 6.85 13.87
CA GLU A 56 9.42 5.59 13.46
C GLU A 56 8.36 4.55 13.10
N TRP A 57 7.33 4.40 13.93
CA TRP A 57 6.21 3.49 13.66
C TRP A 57 5.50 3.81 12.34
N VAL A 58 5.21 5.09 12.09
CA VAL A 58 4.60 5.57 10.83
C VAL A 58 5.50 5.25 9.63
N ASN A 59 6.80 5.52 9.74
CA ASN A 59 7.76 5.24 8.67
C ASN A 59 7.88 3.74 8.37
N ASN A 60 7.94 2.90 9.41
CA ASN A 60 7.97 1.44 9.26
C ASN A 60 6.68 0.92 8.61
N TYR A 61 5.53 1.49 8.97
CA TYR A 61 4.25 1.14 8.35
C TYR A 61 4.20 1.51 6.86
N LYS A 62 4.69 2.70 6.49
CA LYS A 62 4.85 3.13 5.09
C LYS A 62 5.78 2.21 4.30
N ALA A 63 6.94 1.89 4.86
CA ALA A 63 7.88 0.95 4.22
C ALA A 63 7.23 -0.43 4.01
N GLY A 64 6.51 -0.93 5.02
CA GLY A 64 5.82 -2.21 4.95
C GLY A 64 4.72 -2.26 3.88
N ARG A 65 3.90 -1.21 3.75
CA ARG A 65 2.87 -1.16 2.69
C ARG A 65 3.49 -1.07 1.29
N ASP A 66 4.59 -0.35 1.12
CA ASP A 66 5.27 -0.21 -0.18
C ASP A 66 5.95 -1.53 -0.60
N GLN A 67 6.55 -2.24 0.37
CA GLN A 67 7.06 -3.59 0.16
C GLN A 67 5.95 -4.57 -0.21
N PHE A 68 4.80 -4.52 0.47
CA PHE A 68 3.64 -5.34 0.15
C PHE A 68 3.13 -5.06 -1.28
N LYS A 69 3.04 -3.79 -1.68
CA LYS A 69 2.66 -3.40 -3.04
C LYS A 69 3.60 -3.98 -4.08
N THR A 70 4.90 -3.81 -3.87
CA THR A 70 5.95 -4.36 -4.74
C THR A 70 5.80 -5.86 -4.88
N TYR A 71 5.65 -6.58 -3.76
CA TYR A 71 5.46 -8.03 -3.76
C TYR A 71 4.24 -8.45 -4.57
N VAL A 72 3.10 -7.76 -4.43
CA VAL A 72 1.89 -8.08 -5.19
C VAL A 72 2.10 -7.82 -6.69
N ASP A 73 2.69 -6.68 -7.07
CA ASP A 73 2.96 -6.33 -8.48
C ASP A 73 3.90 -7.34 -9.16
N ASP A 74 4.97 -7.74 -8.46
CA ASP A 74 5.92 -8.74 -8.95
C ASP A 74 5.23 -10.09 -9.19
N ASN A 75 4.32 -10.49 -8.28
CA ASN A 75 3.56 -11.72 -8.44
C ASN A 75 2.59 -11.68 -9.62
N TYR A 76 1.90 -10.56 -9.87
CA TYR A 76 1.06 -10.41 -11.06
C TYR A 76 1.89 -10.46 -12.35
N THR A 77 3.05 -9.80 -12.38
CA THR A 77 4.00 -9.85 -13.51
C THR A 77 4.49 -11.27 -13.78
N ASN A 78 4.80 -12.03 -12.73
CA ASN A 78 5.19 -13.43 -12.83
C ASN A 78 4.05 -14.32 -13.36
N MET A 79 2.82 -14.10 -12.90
CA MET A 79 1.64 -14.83 -13.40
C MET A 79 1.40 -14.52 -14.88
N GLU A 80 1.45 -13.26 -15.30
CA GLU A 80 1.34 -12.88 -16.71
C GLU A 80 2.38 -13.58 -17.57
N THR A 81 3.64 -13.61 -17.11
CA THR A 81 4.74 -14.31 -17.81
C THR A 81 4.49 -15.81 -17.91
N PHE A 82 4.03 -16.44 -16.82
CA PHE A 82 3.73 -17.87 -16.78
C PHE A 82 2.60 -18.26 -17.74
N PHE A 83 1.54 -17.46 -17.85
CA PHE A 83 0.40 -17.74 -18.73
C PHE A 83 0.59 -17.25 -20.18
N ALA A 84 1.59 -16.40 -20.45
CA ALA A 84 1.96 -15.99 -21.80
C ALA A 84 2.76 -17.07 -22.57
N GLY A 85 3.45 -17.97 -21.86
CA GLY A 85 4.02 -19.22 -22.42
C GLY A 85 2.95 -20.23 -22.79
#